data_AF-A0A150QFZ2-F1
#
_entry.id   AF-A0A150QFZ2-F1
#
_cell.length_a   1.000
_cell.length_b   1.000
_cell.length_c   1.000
_cell.angle_alpha   90.00
_cell.angle_beta   90.00
_cell.angle_gamma   90.00
#
_symmetry.space_group_name_H-M   'P 1'
#
loop_
_entity.id
_entity.type
_entity.pdbx_description
1 polymer ?
#
loop_
_entity_poly.entity_id
_entity_poly.type
_entity_poly.pdbx_seq_one_letter_code
_entity_poly.pdbx_strand_id
1 'polypeptide(L)'
;MVITCPKCSKENQDHYKFCLGCGAELPRDVSPKKFAPGTPPHGVPAASRSNNYGDEPTAIGTGAQKGPALAPPRASQPPAVQPPALVDPAAFAAPIRGEDTATSRKAAAAAGAAAPSTAAAGAGTVVCPQCQEPNPPSNKFCALCGFKLVKPANLSVQPPPPVVSTSGAANVVLTALRADGTEAGSYTLPANPTTIGRDSGAIFGGDSYLSPRHATFSIKGGRLFVKDESSLNGVYRRLRRDTPVQLDNGDVFRIGQELVRLESLAPAPATPDGVERLGSPSKGYVARLALIIGRDATGNAFPVPDTGLHLGRERGDILFPEDGYVSGLHCQISVQGGRLSLTDLGSSNGTFLRVLGETEITGGDILLMGQQLFRVTV
;
A
#
# COMPACT_ATOMS: atom_id res chain seq x y z
N MET A 1 -6.89 -29.82 -19.01
CA MET A 1 -7.46 -28.76 -19.87
C MET A 1 -6.71 -27.46 -19.56
N VAL A 2 -6.47 -26.58 -20.53
CA VAL A 2 -5.75 -25.32 -20.33
C VAL A 2 -6.77 -24.19 -20.33
N ILE A 3 -6.67 -23.29 -19.35
CA ILE A 3 -7.50 -22.08 -19.25
C ILE A 3 -6.62 -20.86 -19.52
N THR A 4 -7.04 -20.04 -20.48
CA THR A 4 -6.39 -18.77 -20.81
C THR A 4 -6.93 -17.67 -19.92
N CYS A 5 -6.05 -16.94 -19.26
CA CYS A 5 -6.44 -15.84 -18.39
C CYS A 5 -7.07 -14.69 -19.21
N PRO A 6 -8.30 -14.23 -18.88
CA PRO A 6 -8.93 -13.13 -19.61
C PRO A 6 -8.26 -11.77 -19.36
N LYS A 7 -7.43 -11.65 -18.31
CA LYS A 7 -6.76 -10.40 -17.92
C LYS A 7 -5.38 -10.21 -18.51
N CYS A 8 -4.61 -11.28 -18.72
CA CYS A 8 -3.22 -11.18 -19.21
C CYS A 8 -2.88 -12.18 -20.32
N SER A 9 -3.87 -12.94 -20.81
CA SER A 9 -3.73 -13.94 -21.87
C SER A 9 -2.74 -15.08 -21.58
N LYS A 10 -2.20 -15.17 -20.36
CA LYS A 10 -1.33 -16.28 -19.95
C LYS A 10 -2.14 -17.56 -19.81
N GLU A 11 -1.59 -18.65 -20.33
CA GLU A 11 -2.15 -19.99 -20.20
C GLU A 11 -1.87 -20.57 -18.81
N ASN A 12 -2.89 -21.18 -18.21
CA ASN A 12 -2.81 -21.81 -16.89
C ASN A 12 -3.47 -23.19 -16.95
N GLN A 13 -3.05 -24.11 -16.09
CA GLN A 13 -3.75 -25.39 -15.95
C GLN A 13 -5.10 -25.18 -15.25
N ASP A 14 -6.11 -25.97 -15.65
CA ASP A 14 -7.49 -25.92 -15.16
C ASP A 14 -7.69 -26.03 -13.63
N HIS A 15 -6.76 -26.66 -12.91
CA HIS A 15 -6.83 -26.78 -11.46
C HIS A 15 -6.48 -25.47 -10.72
N TYR A 16 -5.81 -24.51 -11.39
CA TYR A 16 -5.50 -23.22 -10.77
C TYR A 16 -6.75 -22.35 -10.67
N LYS A 17 -6.97 -21.78 -9.49
CA LYS A 17 -8.08 -20.82 -9.24
C LYS A 17 -7.72 -19.41 -9.72
N PHE A 18 -6.45 -19.06 -9.66
CA PHE A 18 -5.93 -17.75 -10.01
C PHE A 18 -4.82 -17.88 -11.04
N CYS A 19 -4.71 -16.88 -11.91
CA CYS A 19 -3.68 -16.82 -12.93
C CYS A 19 -2.28 -16.69 -12.30
N LEU A 20 -1.35 -17.56 -12.69
CA LEU A 20 0.06 -17.51 -12.28
C LEU A 20 0.85 -16.35 -12.93
N GLY A 21 0.18 -15.47 -13.68
CA GLY A 21 0.78 -14.28 -14.28
C GLY A 21 0.36 -13.02 -13.53
N CYS A 22 -0.93 -12.73 -13.52
CA CYS A 22 -1.47 -11.48 -12.99
C CYS A 22 -2.32 -11.63 -11.72
N GLY A 23 -2.49 -12.85 -11.19
CA GLY A 23 -3.28 -13.11 -9.98
C GLY A 23 -4.80 -13.03 -10.16
N ALA A 24 -5.30 -12.70 -11.35
CA ALA A 24 -6.75 -12.65 -11.62
C ALA A 24 -7.41 -14.03 -11.50
N GLU A 25 -8.64 -14.08 -11.00
CA GLU A 25 -9.42 -15.32 -10.93
C GLU A 25 -9.73 -15.85 -12.34
N LEU A 26 -9.52 -17.14 -12.55
CA LEU A 26 -9.72 -17.78 -13.85
C LEU A 26 -11.19 -18.21 -14.00
N PRO A 27 -11.85 -17.94 -15.14
CA PRO A 27 -13.23 -18.34 -15.37
C PRO A 27 -13.36 -19.86 -15.29
N ARG A 28 -14.24 -20.36 -14.41
CA ARG A 28 -14.52 -21.79 -14.30
C ARG A 28 -15.89 -22.07 -14.89
N ASP A 29 -15.91 -22.52 -16.13
CA ASP A 29 -17.09 -23.18 -16.66
C ASP A 29 -17.10 -24.63 -16.14
N VAL A 30 -18.11 -24.94 -15.32
CA VAL A 30 -18.44 -26.25 -14.74
C VAL A 30 -17.76 -26.59 -13.40
N SER A 31 -18.60 -26.76 -12.37
CA SER A 31 -18.27 -27.23 -11.02
C SER A 31 -17.50 -28.57 -11.02
N PRO A 32 -16.35 -28.69 -10.34
CA PRO A 32 -15.65 -29.97 -10.25
C PRO A 32 -16.38 -30.95 -9.32
N LYS A 33 -16.48 -32.21 -9.75
CA LYS A 33 -16.89 -33.35 -8.91
C LYS A 33 -16.06 -33.39 -7.62
N LYS A 34 -16.74 -33.64 -6.49
CA LYS A 34 -16.13 -33.81 -5.17
C LYS A 34 -15.04 -34.89 -5.20
N PHE A 35 -13.86 -34.55 -4.71
CA PHE A 35 -12.74 -35.46 -4.49
C PHE A 35 -13.09 -36.41 -3.33
N ALA A 36 -12.97 -37.72 -3.54
CA ALA A 36 -13.04 -38.72 -2.48
C ALA A 36 -11.60 -39.10 -2.07
N PRO A 37 -11.26 -39.09 -0.76
CA PRO A 37 -9.93 -39.49 -0.32
C PRO A 37 -9.81 -41.00 -0.35
N GLY A 38 -9.02 -41.54 -1.29
CA GLY A 38 -8.58 -42.93 -1.30
C GLY A 38 -7.07 -42.98 -1.04
N THR A 39 -6.67 -43.36 0.17
CA THR A 39 -5.26 -43.58 0.53
C THR A 39 -4.84 -44.98 0.06
N PRO A 40 -3.78 -45.14 -0.74
CA PRO A 40 -3.23 -46.46 -1.08
C PRO A 40 -2.57 -47.12 0.16
N PRO A 41 -2.70 -48.44 0.37
CA PRO A 41 -2.37 -49.11 1.62
C PRO A 41 -0.87 -49.39 1.86
N HIS A 42 0.03 -48.93 0.99
CA HIS A 42 1.47 -49.19 1.17
C HIS A 42 2.30 -47.90 1.15
N GLY A 43 2.89 -47.59 2.31
CA GLY A 43 3.80 -46.47 2.50
C GLY A 43 5.09 -46.65 1.71
N VAL A 44 5.55 -45.57 1.09
CA VAL A 44 6.82 -45.51 0.36
C VAL A 44 7.93 -44.99 1.30
N PRO A 45 9.11 -45.65 1.34
CA PRO A 45 10.20 -45.29 2.25
C PRO A 45 10.93 -44.00 1.82
N ALA A 46 11.49 -43.30 2.80
CA ALA A 46 12.21 -42.04 2.62
C ALA A 46 13.53 -42.24 1.82
N ALA A 47 13.69 -41.50 0.73
CA ALA A 47 14.91 -41.50 -0.07
C ALA A 47 16.01 -40.63 0.58
N SER A 48 17.21 -41.21 0.70
CA SER A 48 18.40 -40.57 1.26
C SER A 48 18.98 -39.50 0.33
N ARG A 49 19.50 -38.42 0.93
CA ARG A 49 20.24 -37.35 0.26
C ARG A 49 21.51 -37.90 -0.42
N SER A 50 21.74 -37.48 -1.66
CA SER A 50 23.08 -37.46 -2.26
C SER A 50 23.34 -36.09 -2.89
N ASN A 51 24.45 -35.48 -2.47
CA ASN A 51 25.06 -34.32 -3.10
C ASN A 51 25.61 -34.73 -4.46
N ASN A 52 25.37 -33.95 -5.51
CA ASN A 52 26.38 -33.71 -6.54
C ASN A 52 26.11 -32.40 -7.28
N TYR A 53 27.06 -31.48 -7.11
CA TYR A 53 27.32 -30.29 -7.92
C TYR A 53 27.92 -30.73 -9.26
N GLY A 54 27.58 -30.06 -10.35
CA GLY A 54 28.19 -30.26 -11.66
C GLY A 54 27.94 -29.07 -12.58
N ASP A 55 29.04 -28.41 -12.95
CA ASP A 55 29.17 -27.19 -13.74
C ASP A 55 28.57 -27.28 -15.15
N GLU A 56 27.98 -26.17 -15.64
CA GLU A 56 27.68 -25.98 -17.06
C GLU A 56 28.55 -24.82 -17.61
N PRO A 57 29.39 -25.06 -18.64
CA PRO A 57 30.39 -24.11 -19.09
C PRO A 57 29.85 -23.09 -20.11
N THR A 58 30.33 -21.86 -19.95
CA THR A 58 30.26 -20.76 -20.91
C THR A 58 31.17 -21.03 -22.12
N ALA A 59 30.71 -20.78 -23.35
CA ALA A 59 31.58 -20.70 -24.52
C ALA A 59 31.23 -19.50 -25.41
N ILE A 60 32.21 -18.59 -25.47
CA ILE A 60 32.34 -17.48 -26.43
C ILE A 60 32.91 -18.06 -27.73
N GLY A 61 32.41 -17.63 -28.89
CA GLY A 61 32.94 -18.01 -30.20
C GLY A 61 32.75 -16.90 -31.23
N THR A 62 33.86 -16.25 -31.57
CA THR A 62 34.08 -15.27 -32.65
C THR A 62 34.08 -15.92 -34.04
N GLY A 63 33.65 -15.19 -35.09
CA GLY A 63 34.11 -15.43 -36.46
C GLY A 63 33.03 -15.45 -37.55
N ALA A 64 33.11 -14.47 -38.45
CA ALA A 64 32.18 -14.19 -39.55
C ALA A 64 32.26 -15.17 -40.74
N GLN A 65 31.14 -15.41 -41.44
CA GLN A 65 31.09 -15.50 -42.91
C GLN A 65 29.71 -15.05 -43.47
N LYS A 66 29.79 -14.36 -44.61
CA LYS A 66 28.72 -13.70 -45.39
C LYS A 66 28.06 -14.71 -46.34
N GLY A 67 26.72 -14.73 -46.39
CA GLY A 67 25.90 -15.45 -47.37
C GLY A 67 24.57 -14.72 -47.60
N PRO A 68 23.91 -14.85 -48.77
CA PRO A 68 23.14 -13.77 -49.37
C PRO A 68 21.74 -13.56 -48.77
N ALA A 69 21.27 -12.31 -48.92
CA ALA A 69 19.99 -11.80 -48.44
C ALA A 69 18.79 -12.49 -49.10
N LEU A 70 17.94 -13.10 -48.28
CA LEU A 70 16.59 -13.53 -48.66
C LEU A 70 15.61 -12.40 -48.33
N ALA A 71 14.80 -12.02 -49.33
CA ALA A 71 13.82 -10.94 -49.27
C ALA A 71 12.72 -11.20 -48.21
N PRO A 72 12.17 -10.15 -47.57
CA PRO A 72 11.11 -10.31 -46.59
C PRO A 72 9.78 -10.72 -47.26
N PRO A 73 8.98 -11.62 -46.66
CA PRO A 73 7.62 -11.87 -47.15
C PRO A 73 6.75 -10.62 -46.97
N ARG A 74 5.91 -10.36 -47.98
CA ARG A 74 4.95 -9.26 -48.04
C ARG A 74 4.00 -9.27 -46.85
N ALA A 75 3.77 -8.09 -46.28
CA ALA A 75 2.73 -7.82 -45.30
C ALA A 75 1.33 -8.13 -45.88
N SER A 76 0.59 -9.02 -45.24
CA SER A 76 -0.84 -9.18 -45.41
C SER A 76 -1.57 -8.12 -44.57
N GLN A 77 -2.43 -7.33 -45.22
CA GLN A 77 -3.28 -6.34 -44.57
C GLN A 77 -4.32 -7.02 -43.65
N PRO A 78 -4.57 -6.49 -42.44
CA PRO A 78 -5.74 -6.88 -41.66
C PRO A 78 -7.02 -6.25 -42.26
N PRO A 79 -8.18 -6.94 -42.22
CA PRO A 79 -9.44 -6.37 -42.68
C PRO A 79 -9.92 -5.23 -41.76
N ALA A 80 -10.55 -4.22 -42.39
CA ALA A 80 -11.09 -3.03 -41.74
C ALA A 80 -12.20 -3.37 -40.73
N VAL A 81 -12.05 -2.92 -39.49
CA VAL A 81 -13.10 -2.95 -38.46
C VAL A 81 -13.88 -1.64 -38.55
N GLN A 82 -15.19 -1.75 -38.81
CA GLN A 82 -16.10 -0.61 -38.79
C GLN A 82 -16.39 -0.16 -37.34
N PRO A 83 -16.51 1.15 -37.07
CA PRO A 83 -16.90 1.64 -35.75
C PRO A 83 -18.42 1.46 -35.51
N PRO A 84 -18.87 1.13 -34.28
CA PRO A 84 -20.28 1.19 -33.93
C PRO A 84 -20.74 2.65 -33.76
N ALA A 85 -21.95 2.92 -34.25
CA ALA A 85 -22.59 4.22 -34.20
C ALA A 85 -23.03 4.62 -32.78
N LEU A 86 -22.94 5.92 -32.49
CA LEU A 86 -23.52 6.60 -31.32
C LEU A 86 -24.85 7.27 -31.68
N VAL A 87 -25.71 7.42 -30.67
CA VAL A 87 -26.82 8.38 -30.39
C VAL A 87 -28.14 7.66 -30.00
N ASP A 88 -28.95 8.09 -29.03
CA ASP A 88 -28.93 9.24 -28.10
C ASP A 88 -29.87 8.95 -26.89
N PRO A 89 -29.76 9.69 -25.77
CA PRO A 89 -30.55 9.51 -24.54
C PRO A 89 -31.75 10.48 -24.50
N ALA A 90 -32.97 9.96 -24.39
CA ALA A 90 -34.12 10.74 -23.94
C ALA A 90 -35.31 9.84 -23.59
N ALA A 91 -35.54 9.61 -22.29
CA ALA A 91 -36.88 9.36 -21.76
C ALA A 91 -36.89 9.65 -20.25
N PHE A 92 -37.15 10.90 -19.92
CA PHE A 92 -37.70 11.32 -18.64
C PHE A 92 -39.05 10.63 -18.39
N ALA A 93 -39.27 10.13 -17.17
CA ALA A 93 -40.43 10.48 -16.33
C ALA A 93 -40.53 9.60 -15.06
N ALA A 94 -40.43 10.23 -13.89
CA ALA A 94 -41.23 9.91 -12.69
C ALA A 94 -42.48 10.83 -12.70
N PRO A 95 -43.54 10.70 -11.86
CA PRO A 95 -43.68 9.98 -10.57
C PRO A 95 -44.97 9.09 -10.53
N ILE A 96 -45.40 8.43 -9.42
CA ILE A 96 -46.27 8.93 -8.32
C ILE A 96 -46.35 7.87 -7.18
N ARG A 97 -46.54 8.40 -5.96
CA ARG A 97 -46.84 7.83 -4.62
C ARG A 97 -47.87 6.68 -4.52
N GLY A 98 -47.73 5.90 -3.44
CA GLY A 98 -48.80 5.14 -2.77
C GLY A 98 -48.35 4.70 -1.36
N GLU A 99 -49.24 4.86 -0.38
CA GLU A 99 -49.03 4.97 1.08
C GLU A 99 -48.72 3.71 1.90
N ASP A 100 -48.16 4.00 3.09
CA ASP A 100 -48.28 3.38 4.42
C ASP A 100 -49.09 2.07 4.61
N THR A 101 -48.50 1.14 5.36
CA THR A 101 -49.13 0.58 6.57
C THR A 101 -48.10 -0.09 7.48
N ALA A 102 -48.15 0.28 8.76
CA ALA A 102 -47.40 -0.33 9.85
C ALA A 102 -47.99 -1.67 10.26
N THR A 103 -47.16 -2.63 10.68
CA THR A 103 -47.46 -3.48 11.85
C THR A 103 -46.24 -4.28 12.33
N SER A 104 -45.95 -4.11 13.61
CA SER A 104 -45.02 -4.90 14.43
C SER A 104 -45.30 -6.40 14.40
N ARG A 105 -44.25 -7.24 14.46
CA ARG A 105 -44.25 -8.46 15.28
C ARG A 105 -42.85 -9.03 15.56
N LYS A 106 -42.50 -8.95 16.85
CA LYS A 106 -41.60 -9.75 17.71
C LYS A 106 -40.74 -10.87 17.10
N ALA A 107 -39.46 -10.81 17.47
CA ALA A 107 -38.50 -11.91 17.50
C ALA A 107 -38.91 -13.02 18.49
N ALA A 108 -38.69 -14.27 18.07
CA ALA A 108 -38.71 -15.44 18.94
C ALA A 108 -37.31 -16.06 18.94
N ALA A 109 -36.75 -16.19 20.13
CA ALA A 109 -35.52 -16.91 20.43
C ALA A 109 -35.76 -18.42 20.39
N ALA A 110 -34.78 -19.18 19.90
CA ALA A 110 -34.72 -20.63 20.08
C ALA A 110 -33.35 -21.00 20.64
N ALA A 111 -33.37 -21.55 21.86
CA ALA A 111 -32.25 -22.16 22.54
C ALA A 111 -31.97 -23.55 21.93
N GLY A 112 -30.68 -23.90 21.80
CA GLY A 112 -30.21 -25.23 21.40
C GLY A 112 -29.19 -25.74 22.42
N ALA A 113 -29.46 -26.94 22.94
CA ALA A 113 -28.89 -27.56 24.12
C ALA A 113 -27.44 -28.07 23.99
N ALA A 114 -26.78 -28.19 25.14
CA ALA A 114 -25.47 -28.79 25.33
C ALA A 114 -25.54 -30.31 25.62
N ALA A 115 -24.51 -31.05 25.20
CA ALA A 115 -24.12 -32.38 25.70
C ALA A 115 -22.61 -32.66 25.38
N PRO A 116 -21.90 -33.55 26.12
CA PRO A 116 -20.63 -33.17 26.76
C PRO A 116 -19.32 -33.82 26.26
N SER A 117 -18.23 -33.11 26.58
CA SER A 117 -16.87 -33.50 27.03
C SER A 117 -16.04 -34.61 26.32
N THR A 118 -14.85 -34.21 25.83
CA THR A 118 -13.61 -34.88 26.26
C THR A 118 -12.61 -33.83 26.76
N ALA A 119 -12.19 -33.98 28.00
CA ALA A 119 -11.24 -33.13 28.69
C ALA A 119 -9.81 -33.45 28.23
N ALA A 120 -9.07 -32.44 27.80
CA ALA A 120 -7.62 -32.44 27.83
C ALA A 120 -7.15 -31.33 28.77
N ALA A 121 -6.23 -31.71 29.64
CA ALA A 121 -5.70 -30.99 30.78
C ALA A 121 -5.26 -29.53 30.50
N GLY A 122 -5.74 -28.62 31.37
CA GLY A 122 -4.97 -27.51 31.94
C GLY A 122 -4.15 -26.63 31.00
N ALA A 123 -4.81 -25.85 30.14
CA ALA A 123 -4.18 -24.73 29.45
C ALA A 123 -4.98 -23.47 29.77
N GLY A 124 -4.50 -22.64 30.70
CA GLY A 124 -5.19 -21.42 31.10
C GLY A 124 -5.49 -20.50 29.91
N THR A 125 -6.73 -20.04 29.76
CA THR A 125 -7.14 -19.16 28.67
C THR A 125 -6.55 -17.75 28.84
N VAL A 126 -5.96 -17.20 27.78
CA VAL A 126 -5.54 -15.78 27.71
C VAL A 126 -6.62 -15.02 26.95
N VAL A 127 -7.27 -14.07 27.59
CA VAL A 127 -8.28 -13.22 26.93
C VAL A 127 -7.56 -12.07 26.22
N CYS A 128 -7.87 -11.88 24.94
CA CYS A 128 -7.31 -10.79 24.16
C CYS A 128 -7.81 -9.43 24.72
N PRO A 129 -6.93 -8.49 25.09
CA PRO A 129 -7.35 -7.20 25.63
C PRO A 129 -7.98 -6.27 24.57
N GLN A 130 -7.77 -6.56 23.27
CA GLN A 130 -8.27 -5.71 22.19
C GLN A 130 -9.69 -6.10 21.74
N CYS A 131 -9.98 -7.40 21.62
CA CYS A 131 -11.26 -7.89 21.08
C CYS A 131 -12.00 -8.86 22.01
N GLN A 132 -11.44 -9.12 23.20
CA GLN A 132 -11.97 -10.04 24.21
C GLN A 132 -12.10 -11.50 23.78
N GLU A 133 -11.49 -11.88 22.65
CA GLU A 133 -11.49 -13.27 22.22
C GLU A 133 -10.68 -14.14 23.21
N PRO A 134 -11.24 -15.22 23.74
CA PRO A 134 -10.50 -16.19 24.53
C PRO A 134 -9.54 -16.98 23.64
N ASN A 135 -8.26 -16.99 23.99
CA ASN A 135 -7.21 -17.67 23.24
C ASN A 135 -6.48 -18.70 24.11
N PRO A 136 -6.03 -19.82 23.53
CA PRO A 136 -5.11 -20.74 24.20
C PRO A 136 -3.82 -20.02 24.65
N PRO A 137 -3.20 -20.43 25.77
CA PRO A 137 -1.98 -19.79 26.28
C PRO A 137 -0.75 -20.03 25.41
N SER A 138 -0.82 -20.96 24.45
CA SER A 138 0.20 -21.19 23.42
C SER A 138 0.16 -20.14 22.30
N ASN A 139 -0.95 -19.41 22.14
CA ASN A 139 -1.09 -18.40 21.10
C ASN A 139 -0.24 -17.17 21.42
N LYS A 140 0.76 -16.90 20.56
CA LYS A 140 1.52 -15.64 20.60
C LYS A 140 0.70 -14.43 20.15
N PHE A 141 -0.37 -14.67 19.39
CA PHE A 141 -1.25 -13.66 18.81
C PHE A 141 -2.72 -14.10 18.92
N CYS A 142 -3.63 -13.16 19.06
CA CYS A 142 -5.07 -13.38 19.09
C CYS A 142 -5.52 -13.98 17.77
N ALA A 143 -6.24 -15.11 17.83
CA ALA A 143 -6.75 -15.83 16.67
C ALA A 143 -7.82 -15.04 15.89
N LEU A 144 -8.47 -14.06 16.52
CA LEU A 144 -9.49 -13.23 15.87
C LEU A 144 -8.93 -11.93 15.28
N CYS A 145 -8.21 -11.14 16.08
CA CYS A 145 -7.79 -9.79 15.67
C CYS A 145 -6.27 -9.64 15.43
N GLY A 146 -5.47 -10.67 15.65
CA GLY A 146 -4.01 -10.63 15.45
C GLY A 146 -3.21 -9.90 16.55
N PHE A 147 -3.85 -9.40 17.60
CA PHE A 147 -3.17 -8.73 18.73
C PHE A 147 -2.18 -9.66 19.43
N LYS A 148 -0.95 -9.21 19.73
CA LYS A 148 0.06 -10.04 20.40
C LYS A 148 -0.34 -10.31 21.86
N LEU A 149 -0.59 -11.58 22.18
CA LEU A 149 -0.95 -12.01 23.53
C LEU A 149 0.33 -12.14 24.35
N VAL A 150 0.51 -11.24 25.32
CA VAL A 150 1.71 -11.22 26.15
C VAL A 150 1.54 -12.26 27.26
N LYS A 151 2.46 -13.22 27.35
CA LYS A 151 2.61 -14.05 28.55
C LYS A 151 3.26 -13.18 29.62
N PRO A 152 2.72 -13.03 30.84
CA PRO A 152 3.49 -12.44 31.93
C PRO A 152 4.66 -13.38 32.21
N ALA A 153 5.83 -13.04 31.66
CA ALA A 153 7.07 -13.62 32.12
C ALA A 153 7.34 -13.01 33.50
N ASN A 154 7.61 -13.86 34.49
CA ASN A 154 8.28 -13.42 35.71
C ASN A 154 9.63 -12.84 35.28
N LEU A 155 9.65 -11.53 35.04
CA LEU A 155 10.85 -10.76 34.82
C LEU A 155 11.38 -10.39 36.19
N SER A 156 12.47 -11.04 36.58
CA SER A 156 13.39 -10.46 37.55
C SER A 156 13.75 -9.05 37.08
N VAL A 157 13.34 -8.06 37.84
CA VAL A 157 13.61 -6.63 37.58
C VAL A 157 15.12 -6.43 37.69
N GLN A 158 15.80 -6.35 36.54
CA GLN A 158 17.10 -5.71 36.50
C GLN A 158 16.86 -4.19 36.48
N PRO A 159 17.51 -3.39 37.35
CA PRO A 159 17.33 -1.95 37.35
C PRO A 159 17.72 -1.39 35.97
N PRO A 160 16.92 -0.47 35.38
CA PRO A 160 17.31 0.18 34.15
C PRO A 160 18.62 0.98 34.37
N PRO A 161 19.49 1.08 33.35
CA PRO A 161 20.62 2.01 33.41
C PRO A 161 20.10 3.43 33.67
N PRO A 162 20.89 4.31 34.31
CA PRO A 162 20.45 5.64 34.69
C PRO A 162 20.03 6.41 33.45
N VAL A 163 18.71 6.60 33.29
CA VAL A 163 18.16 7.52 32.32
C VAL A 163 18.45 8.92 32.82
N VAL A 164 19.35 9.60 32.11
CA VAL A 164 19.59 11.03 32.30
C VAL A 164 18.25 11.71 32.01
N SER A 165 17.58 12.19 33.06
CA SER A 165 16.35 12.94 32.93
C SER A 165 16.66 14.29 32.31
N THR A 166 16.59 14.39 30.98
CA THR A 166 16.48 15.68 30.32
C THR A 166 15.05 16.17 30.49
N SER A 167 14.87 17.06 31.47
CA SER A 167 13.69 17.87 31.68
C SER A 167 13.33 18.64 30.41
N GLY A 168 12.21 18.25 29.78
CA GLY A 168 11.71 18.90 28.59
C GLY A 168 10.59 18.09 27.91
N ALA A 169 9.66 17.55 28.69
CA ALA A 169 8.41 17.04 28.13
C ALA A 169 7.60 18.26 27.70
N ALA A 170 7.71 18.68 26.42
CA ALA A 170 6.60 19.44 25.85
C ALA A 170 5.39 18.49 25.85
N ASN A 171 4.20 19.03 26.14
CA ASN A 171 2.94 18.29 26.23
C ASN A 171 2.45 17.87 24.83
N VAL A 172 3.29 17.12 24.11
CA VAL A 172 2.97 16.65 22.77
C VAL A 172 1.99 15.49 22.88
N VAL A 173 0.81 15.69 22.30
CA VAL A 173 -0.25 14.69 22.26
C VAL A 173 -0.52 14.31 20.81
N LEU A 174 -0.53 13.01 20.55
CA LEU A 174 -0.97 12.43 19.29
C LEU A 174 -2.40 11.93 19.45
N THR A 175 -3.34 12.53 18.73
CA THR A 175 -4.74 12.10 18.72
C THR A 175 -5.03 11.30 17.45
N ALA A 176 -5.38 10.02 17.60
CA ALA A 176 -5.79 9.17 16.49
C ALA A 176 -7.15 9.61 15.95
N LEU A 177 -7.28 9.72 14.63
CA LEU A 177 -8.50 10.11 13.92
C LEU A 177 -9.06 8.93 13.14
N ARG A 178 -10.37 8.71 13.24
CA ARG A 178 -11.12 7.76 12.40
C ARG A 178 -11.37 8.37 11.01
N ALA A 179 -11.85 7.52 10.08
CA ALA A 179 -12.21 7.93 8.73
C ALA A 179 -13.32 9.00 8.69
N ASP A 180 -14.20 9.05 9.69
CA ASP A 180 -15.24 10.07 9.85
C ASP A 180 -14.73 11.37 10.51
N GLY A 181 -13.44 11.45 10.83
CA GLY A 181 -12.81 12.59 11.50
C GLY A 181 -12.95 12.60 13.03
N THR A 182 -13.67 11.62 13.61
CA THR A 182 -13.80 11.53 15.07
C THR A 182 -12.52 11.03 15.74
N GLU A 183 -12.34 11.42 17.00
CA GLU A 183 -11.16 11.03 17.78
C GLU A 183 -11.31 9.58 18.29
N ALA A 184 -10.32 8.75 17.99
CA ALA A 184 -10.26 7.35 18.41
C ALA A 184 -9.52 7.13 19.73
N GLY A 185 -8.75 8.12 20.17
CA GLY A 185 -7.96 8.11 21.39
C GLY A 185 -6.75 9.02 21.27
N SER A 186 -6.02 9.20 22.36
CA SER A 186 -4.83 10.04 22.41
C SER A 186 -3.66 9.34 23.09
N TYR A 187 -2.45 9.80 22.75
CA TYR A 187 -1.20 9.34 23.33
C TYR A 187 -0.29 10.54 23.58
N THR A 188 -0.01 10.81 24.85
CA THR A 188 0.96 11.83 25.26
C THR A 188 2.35 11.23 25.19
N LEU A 189 3.29 11.93 24.53
CA LEU A 189 4.67 11.47 24.45
C LEU A 189 5.28 11.47 25.86
N PRO A 190 5.72 10.30 26.38
CA PRO A 190 6.17 10.18 27.77
C PRO A 190 7.56 10.76 28.02
N ALA A 191 8.37 10.92 26.97
CA ALA A 191 9.74 11.40 27.04
C ALA A 191 10.15 12.17 25.78
N ASN A 192 11.35 12.74 25.81
CA ASN A 192 11.99 13.34 24.64
C ASN A 192 13.43 12.83 24.53
N PRO A 193 13.81 12.12 23.45
CA PRO A 193 12.97 11.66 22.34
C PRO A 193 12.03 10.51 22.74
N THR A 194 10.94 10.32 21.99
CA THR A 194 10.06 9.15 22.08
C THR A 194 9.98 8.44 20.75
N THR A 195 10.33 7.15 20.70
CA THR A 195 10.01 6.30 19.54
C THR A 195 8.66 5.63 19.74
N ILE A 196 7.78 5.79 18.76
CA ILE A 196 6.49 5.13 18.70
C ILE A 196 6.41 4.11 17.56
N GLY A 197 5.53 3.13 17.72
CA GLY A 197 5.11 2.19 16.70
C GLY A 197 4.01 1.29 17.25
N ARG A 198 3.77 0.16 16.59
CA ARG A 198 2.65 -0.75 16.93
C ARG A 198 2.65 -1.24 18.39
N ASP A 199 3.81 -1.24 19.04
CA ASP A 199 3.98 -1.75 20.40
C ASP A 199 3.95 -0.63 21.47
N SER A 200 3.69 0.64 21.10
CA SER A 200 3.85 1.80 21.99
C SER A 200 2.63 2.18 22.81
N GLY A 201 1.45 1.63 22.52
CA GLY A 201 0.22 1.94 23.25
C GLY A 201 -1.03 1.47 22.53
N ALA A 202 -2.17 1.55 23.21
CA ALA A 202 -3.44 1.01 22.72
C ALA A 202 -3.90 1.64 21.40
N ILE A 203 -3.70 2.94 21.21
CA ILE A 203 -4.11 3.62 19.96
C ILE A 203 -3.31 3.15 18.73
N PHE A 204 -2.10 2.63 18.93
CA PHE A 204 -1.25 2.06 17.88
C PHE A 204 -1.43 0.55 17.72
N GLY A 205 -2.05 -0.10 18.73
CA GLY A 205 -2.23 -1.54 18.79
C GLY A 205 -3.18 -2.04 17.70
N GLY A 206 -2.83 -3.17 17.09
CA GLY A 206 -3.67 -3.86 16.11
C GLY A 206 -3.57 -3.37 14.67
N ASP A 207 -2.88 -2.25 14.39
CA ASP A 207 -2.61 -1.85 13.00
C ASP A 207 -1.38 -2.59 12.46
N SER A 208 -1.60 -3.61 11.63
CA SER A 208 -0.53 -4.40 11.01
C SER A 208 0.36 -3.60 10.06
N TYR A 209 -0.06 -2.40 9.64
CA TYR A 209 0.73 -1.52 8.79
C TYR A 209 1.65 -0.60 9.60
N LEU A 210 1.55 -0.58 10.92
CA LEU A 210 2.54 0.04 11.79
C LEU A 210 3.69 -0.94 12.09
N SER A 211 4.89 -0.53 11.73
CA SER A 211 6.13 -1.14 12.23
C SER A 211 6.21 -1.07 13.77
N PRO A 212 6.84 -2.06 14.45
CA PRO A 212 7.01 -2.04 15.91
C PRO A 212 7.71 -0.77 16.42
N ARG A 213 8.72 -0.31 15.67
CA ARG A 213 9.32 1.03 15.77
C ARG A 213 9.06 1.70 14.44
N HIS A 214 8.26 2.76 14.42
CA HIS A 214 7.76 3.38 13.20
C HIS A 214 8.31 4.79 13.03
N ALA A 215 8.19 5.61 14.07
CA ALA A 215 8.61 7.01 14.04
C ALA A 215 9.21 7.42 15.38
N THR A 216 10.22 8.28 15.34
CA THR A 216 10.79 8.93 16.52
C THR A 216 10.43 10.41 16.52
N PHE A 217 9.87 10.87 17.63
CA PHE A 217 9.57 12.26 17.90
C PHE A 217 10.63 12.83 18.82
N SER A 218 11.14 14.02 18.49
CA SER A 218 12.11 14.72 19.32
C SER A 218 11.83 16.22 19.36
N ILE A 219 12.08 16.84 20.51
CA ILE A 219 11.98 18.29 20.69
C ILE A 219 13.40 18.84 20.80
N LYS A 220 13.77 19.73 19.88
CA LYS A 220 15.10 20.35 19.82
C LYS A 220 14.93 21.87 19.69
N GLY A 221 15.47 22.62 20.65
CA GLY A 221 15.34 24.09 20.65
C GLY A 221 13.90 24.58 20.60
N GLY A 222 12.98 23.91 21.31
CA GLY A 222 11.55 24.25 21.36
C GLY A 222 10.73 23.84 20.13
N ARG A 223 11.34 23.22 19.11
CA ARG A 223 10.66 22.74 17.90
C ARG A 223 10.50 21.24 17.93
N LEU A 224 9.34 20.75 17.50
CA LEU A 224 9.02 19.33 17.42
C LEU A 224 9.44 18.78 16.05
N PHE A 225 10.12 17.65 16.07
CA PHE A 225 10.57 16.94 14.89
C PHE A 225 10.04 15.51 14.90
N VAL A 226 9.76 14.97 13.72
CA VAL A 226 9.47 13.56 13.50
C VAL A 226 10.47 12.98 12.50
N LYS A 227 10.91 11.76 12.78
CA LYS A 227 11.79 10.98 11.91
C LYS A 227 11.17 9.61 11.68
N ASP A 228 11.08 9.18 10.42
CA ASP A 228 10.73 7.79 10.08
C ASP A 228 11.89 6.85 10.46
N GLU A 229 11.60 5.80 11.23
CA GLU A 229 12.60 4.81 11.67
C GLU A 229 12.80 3.70 10.62
N SER A 230 12.85 4.09 9.34
CA SER A 230 12.86 3.17 8.19
C SER A 230 11.69 2.19 8.25
N SER A 231 10.49 2.72 8.53
CA SER A 231 9.29 1.91 8.65
C SER A 231 8.90 1.30 7.31
N LEU A 232 8.15 0.19 7.35
CA LEU A 232 7.77 -0.52 6.12
C LEU A 232 6.89 0.33 5.21
N ASN A 233 5.95 1.05 5.78
CA ASN A 233 4.94 1.83 5.04
C ASN A 233 5.26 3.32 4.98
N GLY A 234 6.18 3.82 5.82
CA GLY A 234 6.56 5.21 5.89
C GLY A 234 5.63 6.06 6.76
N VAL A 235 6.16 7.20 7.22
CA VAL A 235 5.40 8.30 7.82
C VAL A 235 5.10 9.33 6.74
N TYR A 236 3.85 9.79 6.65
CA TYR A 236 3.49 10.89 5.75
C TYR A 236 2.84 12.04 6.51
N ARG A 237 3.15 13.27 6.12
CA ARG A 237 2.50 14.48 6.63
C ARG A 237 1.44 14.94 5.64
N ARG A 238 0.21 15.17 6.11
CA ARG A 238 -0.86 15.74 5.31
C ARG A 238 -0.51 17.18 4.91
N LEU A 239 -0.68 17.51 3.64
CA LEU A 239 -0.50 18.88 3.16
C LEU A 239 -1.68 19.76 3.59
N ARG A 240 -1.38 21.05 3.78
CA ARG A 240 -2.42 22.06 3.95
C ARG A 240 -3.05 22.33 2.59
N ARG A 241 -4.38 22.46 2.58
CA ARG A 241 -5.15 22.79 1.38
C ARG A 241 -4.65 24.10 0.76
N ASP A 242 -4.60 24.14 -0.57
CA ASP A 242 -4.27 25.31 -1.38
C ASP A 242 -2.91 25.96 -1.02
N THR A 243 -2.02 25.21 -0.35
CA THR A 243 -0.70 25.66 0.07
C THR A 243 0.37 24.87 -0.70
N PRO A 244 1.18 25.51 -1.55
CA PRO A 244 2.22 24.82 -2.29
C PRO A 244 3.36 24.39 -1.36
N VAL A 245 3.79 23.14 -1.51
CA VAL A 245 4.97 22.57 -0.83
C VAL A 245 5.98 22.17 -1.88
N GLN A 246 7.24 22.59 -1.69
CA GLN A 246 8.33 22.22 -2.60
C GLN A 246 8.47 20.70 -2.67
N LEU A 247 8.66 20.18 -3.88
CA LEU A 247 9.05 18.80 -4.14
C LEU A 247 10.46 18.75 -4.71
N ASP A 248 11.29 17.89 -4.11
CA ASP A 248 12.65 17.61 -4.55
C ASP A 248 12.75 16.19 -5.16
N ASN A 249 13.87 15.92 -5.84
CA ASN A 249 14.11 14.63 -6.48
C ASN A 249 14.07 13.48 -5.44
N GLY A 250 13.30 12.45 -5.74
CA GLY A 250 13.12 11.29 -4.88
C GLY A 250 12.00 11.42 -3.86
N ASP A 251 11.38 12.60 -3.73
CA ASP A 251 10.22 12.79 -2.86
C ASP A 251 9.08 11.86 -3.27
N VAL A 252 8.38 11.36 -2.27
CA VAL A 252 7.22 10.49 -2.45
C VAL A 252 6.01 11.15 -1.82
N PHE A 253 4.93 11.26 -2.57
CA PHE A 253 3.65 11.69 -2.05
C PHE A 253 2.58 10.63 -2.28
N ARG A 254 1.49 10.76 -1.54
CA ARG A 254 0.34 9.85 -1.56
C ARG A 254 -0.93 10.62 -1.84
N ILE A 255 -1.74 10.10 -2.76
CA ILE A 255 -3.12 10.52 -3.00
C ILE A 255 -3.98 9.27 -3.03
N GLY A 256 -5.01 9.19 -2.18
CA GLY A 256 -5.77 7.96 -2.01
C GLY A 256 -4.90 6.75 -1.61
N GLN A 257 -4.83 5.75 -2.47
CA GLN A 257 -4.00 4.55 -2.39
C GLN A 257 -2.72 4.64 -3.24
N GLU A 258 -2.62 5.63 -4.12
CA GLU A 258 -1.51 5.82 -5.04
C GLU A 258 -0.30 6.43 -4.34
N LEU A 259 0.85 5.78 -4.49
CA LEU A 259 2.15 6.30 -4.07
C LEU A 259 2.91 6.77 -5.31
N VAL A 260 3.29 8.05 -5.34
CA VAL A 260 3.90 8.68 -6.50
C VAL A 260 5.26 9.24 -6.10
N ARG A 261 6.31 8.85 -6.83
CA ARG A 261 7.67 9.37 -6.66
C ARG A 261 7.97 10.41 -7.73
N LEU A 262 8.58 11.53 -7.31
CA LEU A 262 9.17 12.49 -8.24
C LEU A 262 10.60 12.05 -8.60
N GLU A 263 10.90 12.03 -9.90
CA GLU A 263 12.23 11.76 -10.43
C GLU A 263 12.63 12.88 -11.38
N SER A 264 13.75 13.56 -11.12
CA SER A 264 14.25 14.61 -11.99
C SER A 264 14.66 14.05 -13.35
N LEU A 265 14.28 14.76 -14.41
CA LEU A 265 14.77 14.48 -15.76
C LEU A 265 15.95 15.40 -16.04
N ALA A 266 17.17 14.88 -15.86
CA ALA A 266 18.37 15.57 -16.29
C ALA A 266 18.65 15.26 -17.76
N PRO A 267 19.07 16.24 -18.58
CA PRO A 267 19.65 15.97 -19.89
C PRO A 267 20.80 14.97 -19.75
N ALA A 268 20.91 14.04 -20.70
CA ALA A 268 22.04 13.13 -20.72
C ALA A 268 23.34 13.94 -20.86
N PRO A 269 24.39 13.65 -20.06
CA PRO A 269 25.65 14.33 -20.21
C PRO A 269 26.25 14.07 -21.60
N ALA A 270 27.06 15.01 -22.08
CA ALA A 270 27.85 14.83 -23.29
C ALA A 270 28.71 13.55 -23.18
N THR A 271 29.03 12.96 -24.32
CA THR A 271 29.97 11.84 -24.34
C THR A 271 31.38 12.32 -23.92
N PRO A 272 32.26 11.42 -23.42
CA PRO A 272 33.62 11.79 -23.00
C PRO A 272 34.42 12.53 -24.08
N ASP A 273 34.12 12.27 -25.36
CA ASP A 273 34.77 12.91 -26.52
C ASP A 273 34.19 14.30 -26.85
N GLY A 274 33.31 14.85 -26.00
CA GLY A 274 32.67 16.16 -26.19
C GLY A 274 31.56 16.17 -27.24
N VAL A 275 31.22 15.02 -27.84
CA VAL A 275 30.13 14.92 -28.79
C VAL A 275 28.80 14.97 -28.03
N GLU A 276 27.98 15.96 -28.36
CA GLU A 276 26.61 16.05 -27.88
C GLU A 276 25.81 14.84 -28.34
N ARG A 277 25.05 14.23 -27.43
CA ARG A 277 24.17 13.12 -27.78
C ARG A 277 22.99 13.67 -28.57
N LEU A 278 22.94 13.35 -29.85
CA LEU A 278 21.79 13.68 -30.69
C LEU A 278 20.60 12.77 -30.32
N GLY A 279 19.48 13.40 -29.97
CA GLY A 279 18.22 12.72 -29.68
C GLY A 279 17.05 13.54 -30.19
N SER A 280 15.84 12.98 -30.09
CA SER A 280 14.62 13.74 -30.38
C SER A 280 14.55 14.97 -29.46
N PRO A 281 14.13 16.15 -29.99
CA PRO A 281 13.98 17.35 -29.17
C PRO A 281 13.16 17.07 -27.90
N SER A 282 13.68 17.44 -26.73
CA SER A 282 12.94 17.33 -25.48
C SER A 282 11.80 18.34 -25.49
N LYS A 283 10.56 17.89 -25.28
CA LYS A 283 9.36 18.76 -25.24
C LYS A 283 9.28 19.67 -23.99
N GLY A 284 10.40 19.99 -23.35
CA GLY A 284 10.44 20.82 -22.14
C GLY A 284 10.00 20.10 -20.85
N TYR A 285 10.13 18.78 -20.78
CA TYR A 285 9.84 18.04 -19.54
C TYR A 285 10.92 18.26 -18.49
N VAL A 286 10.51 18.58 -17.26
CA VAL A 286 11.41 18.92 -16.15
C VAL A 286 11.58 17.78 -15.15
N ALA A 287 10.62 16.85 -15.11
CA ALA A 287 10.64 15.70 -14.20
C ALA A 287 9.76 14.57 -14.71
N ARG A 288 9.73 13.45 -13.98
CA ARG A 288 8.85 12.31 -14.18
C ARG A 288 8.19 11.95 -12.86
N LEU A 289 6.90 11.68 -12.89
CA LEU A 289 6.16 11.07 -11.78
C LEU A 289 6.07 9.57 -12.01
N ALA A 290 6.62 8.76 -11.11
CA ALA A 290 6.60 7.30 -11.20
C ALA A 290 5.71 6.71 -10.10
N LEU A 291 4.75 5.86 -10.48
CA LEU A 291 3.90 5.16 -9.51
C LEU A 291 4.70 4.05 -8.83
N ILE A 292 4.71 4.02 -7.50
CA ILE A 292 5.36 2.97 -6.72
C ILE A 292 4.37 1.82 -6.53
N ILE A 293 4.66 0.66 -7.14
CA ILE A 293 3.84 -0.55 -7.08
C ILE A 293 4.43 -1.64 -6.18
N GLY A 294 5.65 -1.43 -5.69
CA GLY A 294 6.36 -2.32 -4.78
C GLY A 294 7.56 -1.63 -4.16
N ARG A 295 8.34 -2.34 -3.34
CA ARG A 295 9.48 -1.76 -2.60
C ARG A 295 10.49 -1.07 -3.53
N ASP A 296 10.86 -1.77 -4.60
CA ASP A 296 11.89 -1.33 -5.55
C ASP A 296 11.36 -1.36 -6.99
N ALA A 297 10.03 -1.33 -7.14
CA ALA A 297 9.35 -1.42 -8.43
C ALA A 297 8.46 -0.21 -8.66
N THR A 298 8.64 0.43 -9.81
CA THR A 298 7.74 1.46 -10.32
C THR A 298 6.89 0.91 -11.46
N GLY A 299 5.62 1.30 -11.48
CA GLY A 299 4.69 1.02 -12.56
C GLY A 299 4.69 2.14 -13.59
N ASN A 300 3.49 2.63 -13.92
CA ASN A 300 3.31 3.72 -14.87
C ASN A 300 4.12 4.95 -14.45
N ALA A 301 4.63 5.68 -15.45
CA ALA A 301 5.34 6.92 -15.23
C ALA A 301 4.92 8.00 -16.22
N PHE A 302 4.83 9.23 -15.74
CA PHE A 302 4.26 10.35 -16.46
C PHE A 302 5.26 11.51 -16.50
N PRO A 303 5.60 12.06 -17.67
CA PRO A 303 6.50 13.20 -17.75
C PRO A 303 5.79 14.48 -17.26
N VAL A 304 6.52 15.32 -16.53
CA VAL A 304 6.04 16.61 -16.01
C VAL A 304 6.51 17.72 -16.95
N PRO A 305 5.61 18.41 -17.66
CA PRO A 305 5.98 19.56 -18.48
C PRO A 305 6.34 20.75 -17.59
N ASP A 306 7.04 21.73 -18.16
CA ASP A 306 7.35 23.02 -17.53
C ASP A 306 6.10 23.85 -17.19
N THR A 307 4.95 23.55 -17.79
CA THR A 307 3.65 24.12 -17.43
C THR A 307 3.04 23.54 -16.15
N GLY A 308 3.61 22.46 -15.61
CA GLY A 308 3.00 21.67 -14.55
C GLY A 308 1.84 20.78 -15.04
N LEU A 309 1.22 20.05 -14.11
CA LEU A 309 0.12 19.14 -14.40
C LEU A 309 -0.81 18.94 -13.19
N HIS A 310 -1.99 18.42 -13.46
CA HIS A 310 -3.02 18.10 -12.47
C HIS A 310 -3.23 16.59 -12.36
N LEU A 311 -3.50 16.14 -11.14
CA LEU A 311 -3.79 14.75 -10.84
C LEU A 311 -5.19 14.65 -10.20
N GLY A 312 -5.95 13.65 -10.63
CA GLY A 312 -7.29 13.43 -10.10
C GLY A 312 -7.88 12.10 -10.53
N ARG A 313 -9.09 11.81 -10.05
CA ARG A 313 -9.83 10.59 -10.42
C ARG A 313 -10.59 10.76 -11.74
N GLU A 314 -11.10 11.97 -11.99
CA GLU A 314 -12.00 12.27 -13.11
C GLU A 314 -11.49 13.41 -14.00
N ARG A 315 -10.71 14.33 -13.44
CA ARG A 315 -10.19 15.53 -14.10
C ARG A 315 -8.70 15.70 -13.82
N GLY A 316 -8.00 16.24 -14.79
CA GLY A 316 -6.56 16.49 -14.74
C GLY A 316 -5.84 15.83 -15.91
N ASP A 317 -4.52 15.92 -15.89
CA ASP A 317 -3.63 15.37 -16.91
C ASP A 317 -3.28 13.90 -16.62
N ILE A 318 -3.21 13.54 -15.33
CA ILE A 318 -3.01 12.16 -14.87
C ILE A 318 -4.25 11.71 -14.10
N LEU A 319 -4.85 10.61 -14.56
CA LEU A 319 -6.12 10.09 -14.04
C LEU A 319 -5.94 8.76 -13.30
N PHE A 320 -6.61 8.66 -12.15
CA PHE A 320 -6.69 7.45 -11.31
C PHE A 320 -8.15 7.01 -11.13
N PRO A 321 -8.84 6.55 -12.20
CA PRO A 321 -10.28 6.32 -12.19
C PRO A 321 -10.72 5.20 -11.24
N GLU A 322 -9.85 4.22 -10.99
CA GLU A 322 -10.14 3.04 -10.17
C GLU A 322 -9.95 3.28 -8.66
N ASP A 323 -9.25 4.36 -8.27
CA ASP A 323 -9.02 4.68 -6.86
C ASP A 323 -10.08 5.63 -6.32
N GLY A 324 -11.11 5.06 -5.69
CA GLY A 324 -12.20 5.80 -5.06
C GLY A 324 -11.78 6.77 -3.94
N TYR A 325 -10.54 6.68 -3.44
CA TYR A 325 -10.01 7.62 -2.45
C TYR A 325 -9.36 8.85 -3.09
N VAL A 326 -9.15 8.86 -4.41
CA VAL A 326 -8.72 10.04 -5.16
C VAL A 326 -9.94 10.91 -5.51
N SER A 327 -9.77 12.22 -5.38
CA SER A 327 -10.84 13.19 -5.65
C SER A 327 -10.90 13.49 -7.14
N GLY A 328 -12.05 13.93 -7.66
CA GLY A 328 -12.24 14.20 -9.09
C GLY A 328 -11.09 15.04 -9.68
N LEU A 329 -10.75 16.13 -9.00
CA LEU A 329 -9.47 16.86 -9.12
C LEU A 329 -8.85 16.88 -7.71
N HIS A 330 -7.62 16.38 -7.54
CA HIS A 330 -7.08 16.10 -6.20
C HIS A 330 -5.89 16.98 -5.85
N CYS A 331 -4.87 17.01 -6.69
CA CYS A 331 -3.69 17.83 -6.47
C CYS A 331 -3.10 18.33 -7.79
N GLN A 332 -2.17 19.28 -7.67
CA GLN A 332 -1.45 19.85 -8.80
C GLN A 332 0.05 19.85 -8.51
N ILE A 333 0.83 19.56 -9.55
CA ILE A 333 2.25 19.87 -9.63
C ILE A 333 2.40 21.14 -10.44
N SER A 334 2.95 22.19 -9.83
CA SER A 334 3.29 23.43 -10.52
C SER A 334 4.81 23.57 -10.62
N VAL A 335 5.26 24.28 -11.65
CA VAL A 335 6.68 24.55 -11.89
C VAL A 335 6.86 26.07 -11.92
N GLN A 336 7.71 26.59 -11.03
CA GLN A 336 8.03 28.02 -10.98
C GLN A 336 9.54 28.20 -10.79
N GLY A 337 10.19 28.91 -11.72
CA GLY A 337 11.65 29.12 -11.65
C GLY A 337 12.46 27.82 -11.60
N GLY A 338 12.00 26.77 -12.27
CA GLY A 338 12.63 25.44 -12.27
C GLY A 338 12.42 24.62 -10.99
N ARG A 339 11.68 25.14 -10.01
CA ARG A 339 11.29 24.39 -8.80
C ARG A 339 9.91 23.80 -8.97
N LEU A 340 9.74 22.56 -8.54
CA LEU A 340 8.45 21.89 -8.51
C LEU A 340 7.80 22.10 -7.14
N SER A 341 6.48 22.29 -7.15
CA SER A 341 5.68 22.30 -5.93
C SER A 341 4.41 21.48 -6.09
N LEU A 342 4.04 20.78 -5.02
CA LEU A 342 2.81 20.02 -4.88
C LEU A 342 1.79 20.80 -4.07
N THR A 343 0.58 20.92 -4.60
CA THR A 343 -0.54 21.61 -3.94
C THR A 343 -1.74 20.68 -3.87
N ASP A 344 -2.29 20.47 -2.68
CA ASP A 344 -3.60 19.83 -2.51
C ASP A 344 -4.70 20.81 -2.88
N LEU A 345 -5.60 20.43 -3.81
CA LEU A 345 -6.65 21.31 -4.34
C LEU A 345 -7.98 21.17 -3.58
N GLY A 346 -7.92 20.82 -2.30
CA GLY A 346 -9.10 20.59 -1.47
C GLY A 346 -9.67 19.20 -1.62
N SER A 347 -8.78 18.21 -1.68
CA SER A 347 -9.21 16.82 -1.76
C SER A 347 -9.87 16.33 -0.47
N SER A 348 -10.80 15.39 -0.59
CA SER A 348 -11.57 14.88 0.56
C SER A 348 -10.66 14.12 1.55
N ASN A 349 -9.80 13.25 1.03
CA ASN A 349 -8.91 12.40 1.83
C ASN A 349 -7.55 13.06 2.11
N GLY A 350 -7.21 14.15 1.41
CA GLY A 350 -5.94 14.83 1.54
C GLY A 350 -4.83 14.25 0.65
N THR A 351 -3.91 15.12 0.28
CA THR A 351 -2.58 14.77 -0.25
C THR A 351 -1.58 14.67 0.90
N PHE A 352 -0.71 13.66 0.88
CA PHE A 352 0.30 13.46 1.93
C PHE A 352 1.69 13.38 1.35
N LEU A 353 2.67 14.07 1.96
CA LEU A 353 4.07 14.00 1.57
C LEU A 353 4.83 13.11 2.55
N ARG A 354 5.65 12.18 2.04
CA ARG A 354 6.46 11.28 2.86
C ARG A 354 7.51 12.08 3.64
N VAL A 355 7.67 11.75 4.91
CA VAL A 355 8.75 12.29 5.75
C VAL A 355 10.04 11.59 5.36
N LEU A 356 11.00 12.36 4.85
CA LEU A 356 12.38 11.92 4.61
C LEU A 356 13.30 12.57 5.63
N GLY A 357 14.12 11.76 6.29
CA GLY A 357 14.99 12.25 7.36
C GLY A 357 14.22 12.76 8.58
N GLU A 358 14.80 13.75 9.26
CA GLU A 358 14.17 14.43 10.40
C GLU A 358 13.48 15.70 9.92
N THR A 359 12.16 15.80 10.15
CA THR A 359 11.31 16.88 9.63
C THR A 359 10.61 17.60 10.76
N GLU A 360 10.64 18.93 10.74
CA GLU A 360 9.88 19.76 11.67
C GLU A 360 8.38 19.63 11.44
N ILE A 361 7.64 19.50 12.54
CA ILE A 361 6.17 19.45 12.57
C ILE A 361 5.66 20.41 13.64
N THR A 362 4.48 20.95 13.40
CA THR A 362 3.85 21.96 14.24
C THR A 362 2.50 21.47 14.75
N GLY A 363 1.97 22.12 15.79
CA GLY A 363 0.62 21.83 16.30
C GLY A 363 -0.43 21.98 15.20
N GLY A 364 -1.34 21.02 15.12
CA GLY A 364 -2.37 20.91 14.08
C GLY A 364 -1.96 20.07 12.87
N ASP A 365 -0.68 19.72 12.71
CA ASP A 365 -0.26 18.82 11.63
C ASP A 365 -0.87 17.42 11.80
N ILE A 366 -1.17 16.78 10.67
CA ILE A 366 -1.73 15.43 10.63
C ILE A 366 -0.71 14.50 9.99
N LEU A 367 -0.39 13.42 10.69
CA LEU A 367 0.51 12.36 10.21
C LEU A 367 -0.28 11.10 9.88
N LEU A 368 -0.03 10.54 8.70
CA LEU A 368 -0.44 9.18 8.35
C LEU A 368 0.70 8.22 8.72
N MET A 369 0.40 7.27 9.59
CA MET A 369 1.30 6.18 9.98
C MET A 369 0.50 4.89 10.02
N GLY A 370 0.94 3.88 9.27
CA GLY A 370 0.12 2.69 9.04
C GLY A 370 -1.15 3.03 8.25
N GLN A 371 -2.31 2.73 8.81
CA GLN A 371 -3.63 3.06 8.25
C GLN A 371 -4.33 4.22 8.99
N GLN A 372 -3.68 4.77 10.02
CA GLN A 372 -4.31 5.74 10.91
C GLN A 372 -3.75 7.15 10.71
N LEU A 373 -4.61 8.14 10.91
CA LEU A 373 -4.25 9.55 10.95
C LEU A 373 -4.06 9.99 12.40
N PHE A 374 -3.00 10.74 12.67
CA PHE A 374 -2.69 11.27 13.99
C PHE A 374 -2.56 12.79 13.91
N ARG A 375 -3.43 13.53 14.60
CA ARG A 375 -3.28 14.97 14.77
C ARG A 375 -2.31 15.25 15.90
N VAL A 376 -1.38 16.17 15.66
CA VAL A 376 -0.37 16.61 16.63
C VAL A 376 -0.88 17.82 17.39
N THR A 377 -0.78 17.80 18.71
CA THR A 377 -0.97 18.96 19.60
C THR A 377 0.30 19.14 20.42
N VAL A 378 0.77 20.38 20.64
CA VAL A 378 2.03 20.70 21.34
C VAL A 378 1.77 21.64 22.50
#